data_AF-A0A1V6GUF1-F1
#
_entry.id   AF-A0A1V6GUF1-F1
#
_cell.length_a   1.000
_cell.length_b   1.000
_cell.length_c   1.000
_cell.angle_alpha   90.00
_cell.angle_beta   90.00
_cell.angle_gamma   90.00
#
_symmetry.space_group_name_H-M   'P 1'
#
loop_
_entity.id
_entity.type
_entity.pdbx_description
1 polymer ?
#
loop_
_entity_poly.entity_id
_entity_poly.type
_entity_poly.pdbx_seq_one_letter_code
_entity_poly.pdbx_strand_id
1 'polypeptide(L)' 'MTIVYPKGARSFWDYLCGKVEEIRVHVEQIPVTRDLIGDYHADRAYRRHFQHWINRLWYEKDRRIDEMLSWQP' A
#
# COMPACT_ATOMS: atom_id res chain seq x y z
N MET A 1 4.21 -0.61 -2.00
CA MET A 1 4.30 0.79 -2.46
C MET A 1 2.99 1.51 -2.17
N THR A 2 3.08 2.68 -1.55
CA THR A 2 1.96 3.56 -1.19
C THR A 2 2.32 4.98 -1.59
N ILE A 3 1.45 5.64 -2.35
CA ILE A 3 1.62 7.02 -2.79
C ILE A 3 0.38 7.78 -2.31
N VAL A 4 0.57 8.85 -1.55
CA VAL A 4 -0.54 9.71 -1.11
C VAL A 4 -0.29 11.15 -1.54
N TYR A 5 -1.41 11.81 -1.85
CA TYR A 5 -1.48 13.22 -2.20
C TYR A 5 -2.29 13.92 -1.12
N PRO A 6 -1.66 14.47 -0.07
CA PRO A 6 -2.37 15.04 1.08
C PRO A 6 -3.35 16.15 0.70
N LYS A 7 -3.04 16.92 -0.35
CA LYS A 7 -3.90 17.98 -0.90
C LYS A 7 -4.84 17.52 -2.03
N GLY A 8 -5.03 16.21 -2.17
CA GLY A 8 -5.86 15.59 -3.21
C GLY A 8 -5.16 15.45 -4.57
N ALA A 9 -5.78 14.69 -5.47
CA ALA A 9 -5.31 14.54 -6.84
C ALA A 9 -5.49 15.85 -7.61
N ARG A 10 -4.42 16.35 -8.21
CA ARG A 10 -4.42 17.56 -9.06
C ARG A 10 -4.42 17.20 -10.54
N SER A 11 -4.73 18.16 -11.40
CA SER A 11 -4.70 17.95 -12.85
C SER A 11 -3.27 17.78 -13.36
N PHE A 12 -3.07 17.11 -14.49
CA PHE A 12 -1.74 16.95 -15.11
C PHE A 12 -1.02 18.29 -15.31
N TRP A 13 -1.77 19.32 -15.72
CA TRP A 13 -1.25 20.68 -15.89
C TRP A 13 -0.78 21.31 -14.58
N ASP A 14 -1.41 20.97 -13.45
CA ASP A 14 -0.94 21.46 -12.14
C ASP A 14 0.42 20.87 -11.74
N TYR A 15 0.74 19.63 -12.17
CA TYR A 15 2.08 19.06 -11.99
C TYR A 15 3.12 19.80 -12.84
N LEU A 16 2.82 20.08 -14.11
CA LEU A 16 3.73 20.80 -15.00
C LEU A 16 3.98 22.24 -14.56
N CYS A 17 2.98 22.88 -13.96
CA CYS A 17 3.09 24.24 -13.43
C CYS A 17 3.66 24.31 -12.00
N GLY A 18 4.09 23.20 -11.41
CA GLY A 18 4.65 23.17 -10.04
C GLY A 18 3.66 23.48 -8.92
N LYS A 19 2.35 23.33 -9.18
CA LYS A 19 1.27 23.61 -8.21
C LYS A 19 0.97 22.42 -7.28
N VAL A 20 1.75 21.34 -7.39
CA VAL A 20 1.67 20.20 -6.49
C VAL A 20 2.68 20.42 -5.37
N GLU A 21 2.15 20.78 -4.21
CA GLU A 21 2.98 21.21 -3.07
C GLU A 21 3.65 20.05 -2.34
N GLU A 22 3.02 18.87 -2.34
CA GLU A 22 3.51 17.73 -1.58
C GLU A 22 3.02 16.39 -2.14
N ILE A 23 3.96 15.46 -2.32
CA ILE A 23 3.70 14.07 -2.69
C ILE A 23 4.49 13.20 -1.70
N ARG A 24 3.81 12.31 -0.98
CA ARG A 24 4.47 11.39 -0.04
C ARG A 24 4.47 10.00 -0.63
N VAL A 25 5.67 9.43 -0.81
CA VAL A 25 5.86 8.09 -1.37
C VAL A 25 6.49 7.20 -0.30
N HIS A 26 5.84 6.09 -0.02
CA HIS A 26 6.36 5.06 0.87
C HIS A 26 6.58 3.75 0.10
N VAL A 27 7.82 3.28 0.10
CA VAL A 27 8.22 2.01 -0.52
C VAL A 27 8.67 1.06 0.58
N GLU A 28 8.00 -0.08 0.64
CA GLU A 28 8.36 -1.19 1.52
C GLU A 28 8.61 -2.42 0.65
N GLN A 29 9.68 -3.14 0.95
CA GLN A 29 9.97 -4.45 0.38
C GLN A 29 9.55 -5.51 1.40
N ILE A 30 8.63 -6.39 1.00
CA ILE A 30 8.15 -7.47 1.85
C ILE A 30 8.80 -8.76 1.35
N PRO A 31 9.61 -9.43 2.16
CA PRO A 31 10.24 -10.68 1.75
C PRO A 31 9.18 -11.77 1.59
N VAL A 32 9.27 -12.55 0.51
CA VAL A 32 8.45 -13.74 0.33
C VAL A 32 8.99 -14.82 1.27
N THR A 33 8.28 -15.06 2.36
CA THR A 33 8.62 -16.09 3.34
C THR A 33 8.11 -17.46 2.87
N ARG A 34 8.70 -18.55 3.38
CA ARG A 34 8.44 -19.93 2.90
C ARG A 34 6.99 -20.38 3.09
N ASP A 35 6.28 -19.81 4.06
CA ASP A 35 4.85 -19.98 4.32
C ASP A 35 3.94 -19.38 3.24
N LEU A 36 4.49 -18.55 2.34
CA LEU A 36 3.81 -18.01 1.16
C LEU A 36 4.17 -18.77 -0.13
N ILE A 37 4.77 -19.95 0.00
CA ILE A 37 5.13 -20.84 -1.11
C ILE A 37 4.33 -22.13 -0.97
N GLY A 38 3.21 -22.23 -1.67
CA GLY A 38 2.31 -23.37 -1.64
C GLY A 38 1.27 -23.35 -2.76
N ASP A 39 0.45 -24.40 -2.83
CA ASP A 39 -0.55 -24.55 -3.89
C ASP A 39 -1.86 -23.84 -3.52
N TYR A 40 -2.05 -22.64 -4.06
CA TYR A 40 -3.25 -21.84 -3.85
C TYR A 40 -4.54 -22.49 -4.39
N HIS A 41 -4.43 -23.38 -5.38
CA HIS A 41 -5.58 -23.97 -6.07
C HIS A 41 -5.99 -25.30 -5.46
N ALA A 42 -5.02 -26.18 -5.16
CA ALA A 42 -5.30 -27.51 -4.63
C ALA A 42 -5.40 -27.55 -3.09
N ASP A 43 -4.73 -26.64 -2.37
CA ASP A 43 -4.69 -26.65 -0.91
C ASP A 43 -5.58 -25.54 -0.30
N ARG A 44 -6.72 -25.96 0.26
CA ARG A 44 -7.66 -25.04 0.94
C ARG A 44 -7.09 -24.45 2.23
N ALA A 45 -6.25 -25.20 2.96
CA ALA A 45 -5.66 -24.71 4.19
C ALA A 45 -4.64 -23.60 3.90
N TYR A 46 -3.78 -23.84 2.90
CA TYR A 46 -2.87 -22.83 2.37
C TYR A 46 -3.60 -21.60 1.84
N ARG A 47 -4.65 -21.78 1.03
CA ARG A 47 -5.47 -20.67 0.52
C ARG A 47 -6.03 -19.79 1.63
N ARG A 48 -6.54 -20.37 2.73
CA ARG A 48 -7.04 -19.60 3.88
C ARG A 48 -5.91 -18.84 4.58
N HIS A 49 -4.76 -19.48 4.77
CA HIS A 49 -3.59 -18.84 5.36
C HIS A 49 -3.13 -17.63 4.52
N PHE A 50 -2.99 -17.82 3.21
CA PHE A 50 -2.62 -16.77 2.27
C PHE A 50 -3.64 -15.62 2.27
N GLN A 51 -4.94 -15.93 2.29
CA GLN A 51 -5.99 -14.90 2.39
C GLN A 51 -5.92 -14.12 3.71
N HIS A 52 -5.63 -14.78 4.83
CA HIS A 52 -5.44 -14.07 6.09
C HIS A 52 -4.22 -13.15 6.04
N TRP A 53 -3.12 -13.63 5.47
CA TRP A 53 -1.90 -12.85 5.30
C TRP A 53 -2.13 -11.61 4.40
N ILE A 54 -2.78 -11.77 3.24
CA ILE A 54 -3.02 -10.65 2.33
C ILE A 54 -3.97 -9.60 2.94
N ASN A 55 -4.97 -10.04 3.70
CA ASN A 55 -5.88 -9.13 4.39
C ASN A 55 -5.16 -8.31 5.46
N ARG A 56 -4.23 -8.92 6.20
CA ARG A 56 -3.40 -8.19 7.17
C ARG A 56 -2.53 -7.15 6.47
N LEU A 57 -1.92 -7.52 5.34
CA LEU A 57 -1.12 -6.60 4.55
C LEU A 57 -1.94 -5.39 4.06
N TRP A 58 -3.18 -5.61 3.64
CA TRP A 58 -4.07 -4.53 3.23
C TRP A 58 -4.40 -3.60 4.40
N TYR A 59 -4.75 -4.16 5.55
CA TYR A 59 -5.04 -3.37 6.75
C TYR A 59 -3.86 -2.49 7.19
N GLU A 60 -2.63 -3.03 7.16
CA GLU A 60 -1.43 -2.27 7.48
C GLU A 60 -1.17 -1.14 6.47
N LYS A 61 -1.46 -1.40 5.18
CA LYS A 61 -1.33 -0.40 4.13
C LYS A 61 -2.34 0.73 4.30
N ASP A 62 -3.59 0.41 4.63
CA ASP A 62 -4.65 1.39 4.88
C ASP A 62 -4.29 2.27 6.09
N ARG A 63 -3.84 1.67 7.20
CA ARG A 63 -3.36 2.42 8.37
C ARG A 63 -2.23 3.37 8.00
N ARG A 64 -1.29 2.92 7.17
CA ARG A 64 -0.16 3.75 6.72
C ARG A 64 -0.63 4.90 5.81
N ILE A 65 -1.63 4.70 4.97
CA ILE A 65 -2.23 5.77 4.19
C ILE A 65 -2.80 6.84 5.12
N ASP A 66 -3.55 6.43 6.14
CA ASP A 66 -4.15 7.36 7.12
C ASP A 66 -3.09 8.13 7.92
N GLU A 67 -2.04 7.44 8.38
CA GLU A 67 -0.87 8.06 9.03
C GLU A 67 -0.19 9.08 8.09
N MET A 68 0.03 8.71 6.83
CA MET A 68 0.65 9.59 5.84
C MET A 68 -0.26 10.73 5.38
N LEU A 69 -1.58 10.65 5.53
CA LEU A 69 -2.51 11.76 5.28
C LEU A 69 -2.62 12.70 6.47
N SER A 70 -2.60 12.15 7.69
CA SER A 70 -2.76 12.89 8.94
C SER A 70 -1.48 13.58 9.45
N TRP A 71 -0.31 13.14 8.98
CA TRP A 71 0.97 13.76 9.35
C TRP A 71 1.02 15.26 8.97
N GLN A 72 1.17 16.10 10.00
CA GLN A 72 1.49 17.53 9.90
C GLN A 72 2.97 17.72 10.32
N PRO A 73 3.77 18.52 9.60
CA PRO A 73 5.21 18.67 9.83
C PRO A 73 5.54 19.38 11.15
#